data_AF-A0A1J0P7D6-F1
#
_entry.id   AF-A0A1J0P7D6-F1
#
_cell.length_a   1.000
_cell.length_b   1.000
_cell.length_c   1.000
_cell.angle_alpha   90.00
_cell.angle_beta   90.00
_cell.angle_gamma   90.00
#
_symmetry.space_group_name_H-M   'P 1'
#
loop_
_entity.id
_entity.type
_entity.pdbx_description
1 polymer ?
#
loop_
_entity_poly.entity_id
_entity_poly.type
_entity_poly.pdbx_seq_one_letter_code
_entity_poly.pdbx_strand_id
1 'polypeptide(L)'
;MYFWRSFIEDGSTATAFENTRKFAKVYRLAAAKNPPPMQFINVSVSSSIPLAGTTTVFFTDIDEIVQAQPNEASSAEILGMLATICIEKGKAFNPDAKLKKMLSEVVAVGNATARTIAYKPRMKEAFLNPGSAWFFPFVGGSYQFLSQPGCATWHHVSCTPTTTPVSLRRWRSKWWASARST
;
A
#
# COMPACT_ATOMS: atom_id res chain seq x y z
N MET A 1 0.33 -6.45 8.73
CA MET A 1 1.38 -6.97 7.83
C MET A 1 2.74 -6.59 8.40
N TYR A 2 3.69 -7.54 8.46
CA TYR A 2 5.06 -7.27 8.90
C TYR A 2 6.00 -7.36 7.69
N PHE A 3 6.94 -6.44 7.61
CA PHE A 3 7.93 -6.40 6.55
C PHE A 3 9.26 -5.95 7.14
N TRP A 4 10.35 -6.54 6.66
CA TRP A 4 11.71 -6.13 6.99
C TRP A 4 12.57 -6.15 5.74
N ARG A 5 13.59 -5.30 5.71
CA ARG A 5 14.64 -5.32 4.68
C ARG A 5 15.92 -5.76 5.33
N SER A 6 16.55 -6.77 4.75
CA SER A 6 17.90 -7.19 5.11
C SER A 6 18.88 -6.55 4.14
N PHE A 7 20.10 -6.26 4.61
CA PHE A 7 21.14 -5.64 3.79
C PHE A 7 21.98 -6.71 3.09
N ILE A 8 22.51 -6.34 1.91
CA ILE A 8 23.42 -7.16 1.12
C ILE A 8 24.83 -6.95 1.67
N GLU A 9 25.59 -8.04 1.81
CA GLU A 9 27.01 -8.04 2.17
C GLU A 9 27.79 -8.68 1.03
N ASP A 10 28.90 -8.04 0.61
CA ASP A 10 29.79 -8.52 -0.45
C ASP A 10 29.07 -8.91 -1.77
N GLY A 11 27.98 -8.20 -2.11
CA GLY A 11 27.18 -8.48 -3.31
C GLY A 11 26.28 -9.73 -3.22
N SER A 12 26.25 -10.41 -2.06
CA SER A 12 25.47 -11.61 -1.82
C SER A 12 24.26 -11.38 -0.91
N THR A 13 23.18 -12.13 -1.14
CA THR A 13 21.98 -12.14 -0.29
C THR A 13 21.99 -13.27 0.75
N ALA A 14 23.04 -14.09 0.79
CA ALA A 14 23.14 -15.26 1.67
C ALA A 14 23.03 -14.87 3.15
N THR A 15 23.83 -13.89 3.61
CA THR A 15 23.80 -13.44 5.00
C THR A 15 22.43 -12.89 5.40
N ALA A 16 21.78 -12.13 4.51
CA ALA A 16 20.44 -11.59 4.72
C ALA A 16 19.40 -12.70 4.95
N PHE A 17 19.49 -13.79 4.19
CA PHE A 17 18.59 -14.93 4.30
C PHE A 17 18.83 -15.73 5.58
N GLU A 18 20.09 -16.02 5.91
CA GLU A 18 20.47 -16.75 7.12
C GLU A 18 20.04 -15.99 8.39
N ASN A 19 20.30 -14.68 8.44
CA ASN A 19 19.87 -13.83 9.54
C ASN A 19 18.34 -13.85 9.69
N THR A 20 17.60 -13.78 8.58
CA THR A 20 16.14 -13.85 8.61
C THR A 20 15.67 -15.18 9.20
N ARG A 21 16.24 -16.32 8.80
CA ARG A 21 15.89 -17.65 9.33
C ARG A 21 16.21 -17.80 10.81
N LYS A 22 17.33 -17.23 11.24
CA LYS A 22 17.80 -17.29 12.62
C LYS A 22 16.92 -16.45 13.54
N PHE A 23 16.66 -15.19 13.18
CA PHE A 23 16.09 -14.19 14.09
C PHE A 23 14.60 -13.91 13.89
N ALA A 24 14.07 -13.99 12.66
CA ALA A 24 12.64 -13.78 12.46
C ALA A 24 11.86 -14.99 12.99
N LYS A 25 10.89 -14.75 13.87
CA LYS A 25 9.97 -15.74 14.43
C LYS A 25 8.54 -15.21 14.35
N VAL A 26 7.66 -15.93 13.66
CA VAL A 26 6.24 -15.60 13.52
C VAL A 26 5.43 -16.84 13.84
N TYR A 27 4.65 -16.79 14.91
CA TYR A 27 3.78 -17.87 15.36
C TYR A 27 2.63 -17.28 16.18
N ARG A 28 1.56 -18.06 16.36
CA ARG A 28 0.42 -17.63 17.21
C ARG A 28 0.89 -17.50 18.65
N LEU A 29 0.48 -16.43 19.33
CA LEU A 29 0.86 -16.17 20.73
C LEU A 29 0.58 -17.37 21.67
N ALA A 30 -0.53 -18.08 21.46
CA ALA A 30 -0.88 -19.28 22.23
C ALA A 30 0.16 -20.42 22.14
N ALA A 31 0.95 -20.47 21.06
CA ALA A 31 2.00 -21.47 20.86
C ALA A 31 3.39 -20.99 21.35
N ALA A 32 3.50 -19.84 22.03
CA ALA A 32 4.79 -19.27 22.43
C ALA A 32 5.65 -20.21 23.28
N LYS A 33 5.04 -21.11 24.06
CA LYS A 33 5.76 -22.13 24.86
C LYS A 33 6.33 -23.27 24.02
N ASN A 34 5.75 -23.56 22.86
CA ASN A 34 6.20 -24.59 21.93
C ASN A 34 5.87 -24.17 20.49
N PRO A 35 6.66 -23.24 19.91
CA PRO A 35 6.34 -22.67 18.61
C PRO A 35 6.56 -23.70 17.50
N PRO A 36 5.64 -23.80 16.52
CA PRO A 36 5.84 -24.69 15.39
C PRO A 36 7.05 -24.26 14.54
N PRO A 37 7.68 -25.20 13.81
CA PRO A 37 8.75 -24.87 12.86
C PRO A 37 8.29 -23.85 11.81
N MET A 38 9.09 -22.81 11.57
CA MET A 38 8.75 -21.79 10.56
C MET A 38 8.99 -22.33 9.15
N GLN A 39 8.02 -22.09 8.27
CA GLN A 39 8.15 -22.35 6.84
C GLN A 39 8.52 -21.06 6.09
N PHE A 40 9.56 -21.14 5.27
CA PHE A 40 9.98 -20.05 4.39
C PHE A 40 9.67 -20.42 2.95
N ILE A 41 8.77 -19.66 2.31
CA ILE A 41 8.35 -19.87 0.93
C ILE A 41 9.15 -18.91 0.04
N ASN A 42 9.85 -19.46 -0.96
CA ASN A 42 10.52 -18.65 -1.98
C ASN A 42 9.49 -18.19 -3.02
N VAL A 43 9.23 -16.89 -3.08
CA VAL A 43 8.26 -16.29 -4.01
C VAL A 43 8.90 -15.69 -5.26
N SER A 44 10.23 -15.77 -5.43
CA SER A 44 10.94 -15.16 -6.56
C SER A 44 10.54 -15.73 -7.92
N VAL A 45 10.01 -16.96 -7.95
CA VAL A 45 9.51 -17.64 -9.16
C VAL A 45 7.99 -17.55 -9.32
N SER A 46 7.30 -16.93 -8.36
CA SER A 46 5.84 -16.76 -8.44
C SER A 46 5.51 -15.55 -9.33
N SER A 47 4.53 -15.71 -10.23
CA SER A 47 3.99 -14.62 -11.05
C SER A 47 2.94 -13.77 -10.32
N SER A 48 2.62 -14.08 -9.06
CA SER A 48 1.61 -13.37 -8.27
C SER A 48 2.15 -12.01 -7.78
N ILE A 49 1.77 -10.92 -8.44
CA ILE A 49 2.02 -9.56 -7.97
C ILE A 49 0.78 -9.07 -7.19
N PRO A 50 0.92 -8.60 -5.94
CA PRO A 50 -0.18 -8.07 -5.16
C PRO A 50 -0.52 -6.62 -5.58
N LEU A 51 -0.83 -6.42 -6.85
CA LEU A 51 -1.37 -5.15 -7.34
C LEU A 51 -2.90 -5.18 -7.21
N ALA A 52 -3.49 -4.05 -6.83
CA ALA A 52 -4.94 -3.89 -6.88
C ALA A 52 -5.43 -4.12 -8.32
N GLY A 53 -6.57 -4.79 -8.48
CA GLY A 53 -7.19 -5.00 -9.78
C GLY A 53 -7.36 -3.67 -10.53
N THR A 54 -6.91 -3.61 -11.79
CA THR A 54 -7.16 -2.48 -12.68
C THR A 54 -8.36 -2.71 -13.59
N THR A 55 -9.09 -3.81 -13.35
CA THR A 55 -10.30 -4.21 -14.07
C THR A 55 -11.46 -4.27 -13.08
N THR A 56 -12.62 -4.76 -13.51
CA THR A 56 -13.80 -4.95 -12.65
C THR A 56 -13.54 -5.86 -11.45
N VAL A 57 -12.47 -6.69 -11.48
CA VAL A 57 -12.00 -7.49 -10.33
C VAL A 57 -11.74 -6.63 -9.10
N PHE A 58 -11.39 -5.35 -9.28
CA PHE A 58 -11.25 -4.38 -8.18
C PHE A 58 -12.43 -4.38 -7.21
N PHE A 59 -13.66 -4.43 -7.72
CA PHE A 59 -14.84 -4.40 -6.86
C PHE A 59 -15.06 -5.70 -6.10
N THR A 60 -14.61 -6.82 -6.66
CA THR A 60 -14.56 -8.11 -5.94
C THR A 60 -13.53 -8.04 -4.81
N ASP A 61 -12.33 -7.50 -5.06
CA ASP A 61 -11.30 -7.33 -4.02
C ASP A 61 -11.83 -6.45 -2.86
N ILE A 62 -12.59 -5.39 -3.18
CA ILE A 62 -13.21 -4.52 -2.17
C ILE A 62 -14.30 -5.26 -1.39
N ASP A 63 -15.14 -6.06 -2.04
CA ASP A 63 -16.12 -6.90 -1.34
C ASP A 63 -15.43 -7.88 -0.38
N GLU A 64 -14.38 -8.58 -0.83
CA GLU A 64 -13.60 -9.48 0.03
C GLU A 64 -13.09 -8.78 1.30
N ILE A 65 -12.60 -7.54 1.16
CA ILE A 65 -12.16 -6.73 2.31
C ILE A 65 -13.32 -6.40 3.24
N VAL A 66 -14.47 -5.96 2.70
CA VAL A 66 -15.67 -5.63 3.48
C VAL A 66 -16.20 -6.86 4.22
N GLN A 67 -16.18 -8.03 3.58
CA GLN A 67 -16.58 -9.27 4.23
C GLN A 67 -15.61 -9.66 5.36
N ALA A 68 -14.30 -9.55 5.12
CA ALA A 68 -13.26 -9.98 6.06
C ALA A 68 -13.10 -9.05 7.28
N GLN A 69 -13.27 -7.73 7.12
CA GLN A 69 -13.00 -6.75 8.16
C GLN A 69 -14.24 -6.39 8.97
N PRO A 70 -14.14 -6.10 10.28
CA PRO A 70 -15.26 -5.59 11.07
C PRO A 70 -15.75 -4.23 10.52
N ASN A 71 -17.02 -3.87 10.76
CA ASN A 71 -17.61 -2.63 10.20
C ASN A 71 -16.86 -1.38 10.68
N GLU A 72 -16.34 -1.42 11.90
CA GLU A 72 -15.58 -0.35 12.54
C GLU A 72 -14.21 -0.09 11.88
N ALA A 73 -13.78 -0.96 10.96
CA ALA A 73 -12.55 -0.76 10.18
C ALA A 73 -12.69 0.34 9.11
N SER A 74 -13.90 0.79 8.80
CA SER A 74 -14.18 1.85 7.83
C SER A 74 -15.25 2.82 8.36
N SER A 75 -15.42 3.96 7.69
CA SER A 75 -16.46 4.93 8.08
C SER A 75 -17.82 4.52 7.52
N ALA A 76 -18.89 4.90 8.22
CA ALA A 76 -20.26 4.62 7.80
C ALA A 76 -20.59 5.24 6.43
N GLU A 77 -19.98 6.39 6.10
CA GLU A 77 -20.13 7.05 4.80
C GLU A 77 -19.53 6.21 3.68
N ILE A 78 -18.34 5.63 3.87
CA ILE A 78 -17.69 4.76 2.88
C ILE A 78 -18.51 3.48 2.70
N LEU A 79 -18.90 2.85 3.80
CA LEU A 79 -19.72 1.63 3.75
C LEU A 79 -21.09 1.90 3.11
N GLY A 80 -21.70 3.05 3.38
CA GLY A 80 -22.94 3.49 2.74
C GLY A 80 -22.77 3.68 1.23
N MET A 81 -21.67 4.30 0.79
CA MET A 81 -21.36 4.44 -0.64
C MET A 81 -21.16 3.07 -1.31
N LEU A 82 -20.47 2.13 -0.66
CA LEU A 82 -20.27 0.77 -1.17
C LEU A 82 -21.59 -0.02 -1.26
N ALA A 83 -22.49 0.16 -0.30
CA ALA A 83 -23.81 -0.46 -0.33
C ALA A 83 -24.64 -0.03 -1.56
N THR A 84 -24.46 1.21 -2.06
CA THR A 84 -25.15 1.67 -3.28
C THR A 84 -24.76 0.91 -4.55
N ILE A 85 -23.59 0.25 -4.55
CA ILE A 85 -23.11 -0.62 -5.64
C ILE A 85 -23.17 -2.10 -5.26
N CYS A 86 -24.05 -2.47 -4.33
CA CYS A 86 -24.28 -3.84 -3.87
C CYS A 86 -23.11 -4.50 -3.13
N ILE A 87 -22.18 -3.71 -2.58
CA ILE A 87 -21.11 -4.21 -1.71
C ILE A 87 -21.51 -3.93 -0.27
N GLU A 88 -21.92 -4.98 0.46
CA GLU A 88 -22.41 -4.87 1.83
C GLU A 88 -22.00 -6.10 2.64
N LYS A 89 -21.59 -5.87 3.89
CA LYS A 89 -21.15 -6.95 4.78
C LYS A 89 -22.27 -7.98 4.98
N GLY A 90 -21.91 -9.26 4.83
CA GLY A 90 -22.82 -10.40 4.94
C GLY A 90 -23.64 -10.71 3.69
N LYS A 91 -23.55 -9.89 2.63
CA LYS A 91 -24.24 -10.14 1.35
C LYS A 91 -23.23 -10.48 0.27
N ALA A 92 -23.59 -11.44 -0.58
CA ALA A 92 -22.77 -11.77 -1.75
C ALA A 92 -22.82 -10.62 -2.76
N PHE A 93 -21.65 -10.21 -3.26
CA PHE A 93 -21.56 -9.25 -4.35
C PHE A 93 -21.99 -9.89 -5.68
N ASN A 94 -23.25 -9.66 -6.06
CA ASN A 94 -23.83 -10.16 -7.32
C ASN A 94 -24.50 -9.02 -8.10
N PRO A 95 -23.71 -8.11 -8.72
CA PRO A 95 -24.27 -7.00 -9.49
C PRO A 95 -25.00 -7.50 -10.74
N ASP A 96 -26.10 -6.83 -11.09
CA ASP A 96 -26.84 -7.11 -12.31
C ASP A 96 -26.05 -6.69 -13.57
N ALA A 97 -26.58 -7.03 -14.76
CA ALA A 97 -25.90 -6.74 -16.01
C ALA A 97 -25.68 -5.23 -16.24
N LYS A 98 -26.61 -4.39 -15.77
CA LYS A 98 -26.53 -2.94 -15.91
C LYS A 98 -25.42 -2.37 -15.03
N LEU A 99 -25.36 -2.76 -13.76
CA LEU A 99 -24.34 -2.36 -12.81
C LEU A 99 -22.97 -2.88 -13.23
N LYS A 100 -22.84 -4.13 -13.66
CA LYS A 100 -21.58 -4.67 -14.21
C LYS A 100 -21.02 -3.81 -15.34
N LYS A 101 -21.88 -3.39 -16.27
CA LYS A 101 -21.46 -2.49 -17.37
C LYS A 101 -20.96 -1.15 -16.84
N MET A 102 -21.71 -0.49 -15.95
CA MET A 102 -21.30 0.78 -15.35
C MET A 102 -19.99 0.67 -14.58
N LEU A 103 -19.80 -0.39 -13.79
CA LEU A 103 -18.57 -0.62 -13.03
C LEU A 103 -17.34 -0.76 -13.93
N SER A 104 -17.49 -1.34 -15.13
CA SER A 104 -16.39 -1.45 -16.09
C SER A 104 -15.91 -0.08 -16.59
N GLU A 105 -16.84 0.84 -16.85
CA GLU A 105 -16.54 2.21 -17.26
C GLU A 105 -15.94 3.02 -16.10
N VAL A 106 -16.51 2.86 -14.90
CA VAL A 106 -16.03 3.54 -13.68
C VAL A 106 -14.60 3.14 -13.32
N VAL A 107 -14.24 1.86 -13.43
CA VAL A 107 -12.85 1.41 -13.20
C VAL A 107 -11.88 2.09 -14.15
N ALA A 108 -12.23 2.21 -15.43
CA ALA A 108 -11.35 2.86 -16.41
C ALA A 108 -11.10 4.34 -16.05
N VAL A 109 -12.17 5.07 -15.69
CA VAL A 109 -12.09 6.48 -15.26
C VAL A 109 -11.34 6.61 -13.93
N GLY A 110 -11.61 5.74 -12.97
CA GLY A 110 -10.95 5.70 -11.66
C GLY A 110 -9.45 5.47 -11.79
N ASN A 111 -9.04 4.51 -12.63
CA ASN A 111 -7.62 4.25 -12.93
C ASN A 111 -6.94 5.46 -13.57
N ALA A 112 -7.56 6.09 -14.57
CA ALA A 112 -7.03 7.29 -15.20
C ALA A 112 -6.86 8.42 -14.16
N THR A 113 -7.89 8.64 -13.34
CA THR A 113 -7.90 9.65 -12.29
C THR A 113 -6.79 9.41 -11.26
N ALA A 114 -6.67 8.19 -10.75
CA ALA A 114 -5.63 7.82 -9.79
C ALA A 114 -4.22 8.05 -10.36
N ARG A 115 -3.98 7.68 -11.62
CA ARG A 115 -2.69 7.92 -12.31
C ARG A 115 -2.43 9.41 -12.52
N THR A 116 -3.42 10.19 -12.93
CA THR A 116 -3.26 11.64 -13.09
C THR A 116 -2.89 12.31 -11.76
N ILE A 117 -3.58 11.96 -10.68
CA ILE A 117 -3.24 12.44 -9.33
C ILE A 117 -1.82 12.00 -8.96
N ALA A 118 -1.45 10.76 -9.26
CA ALA A 118 -0.16 10.19 -8.89
C ALA A 118 1.03 10.72 -9.70
N TYR A 119 0.86 11.14 -10.95
CA TYR A 119 1.97 11.63 -11.77
C TYR A 119 2.04 13.16 -11.89
N LYS A 120 0.94 13.84 -11.58
CA LYS A 120 0.85 15.30 -11.61
C LYS A 120 0.22 15.82 -10.31
N PRO A 121 0.94 15.72 -9.17
CA PRO A 121 0.43 16.20 -7.90
C PRO A 121 0.14 17.70 -7.99
N ARG A 122 -1.03 18.12 -7.48
CA ARG A 122 -1.43 19.54 -7.42
C ARG A 122 -0.71 20.31 -6.29
N MET A 123 -0.21 19.58 -5.30
CA MET A 123 0.50 20.13 -4.15
C MET A 123 1.89 20.59 -4.57
N LYS A 124 2.18 21.89 -4.47
CA LYS A 124 3.49 22.45 -4.83
C LYS A 124 4.59 21.93 -3.90
N GLU A 125 4.24 21.61 -2.66
CA GLU A 125 5.11 21.08 -1.60
C GLU A 125 5.61 19.66 -1.89
N ALA A 126 4.99 18.96 -2.85
CA ALA A 126 5.45 17.67 -3.32
C ALA A 126 6.78 17.81 -4.07
N PHE A 127 6.96 18.90 -4.84
CA PHE A 127 8.13 19.09 -5.69
C PHE A 127 9.36 19.45 -4.87
N LEU A 128 10.50 18.88 -5.26
CA LEU A 128 11.76 19.06 -4.55
C LEU A 128 12.41 20.40 -4.88
N ASN A 129 12.23 20.88 -6.12
CA ASN A 129 12.74 22.17 -6.59
C ASN A 129 11.71 22.85 -7.52
N PRO A 130 11.68 24.19 -7.62
CA PRO A 130 10.85 24.90 -8.59
C PRO A 130 11.13 24.45 -10.04
N GLY A 131 10.08 24.23 -10.82
CA GLY A 131 10.20 23.78 -12.22
C GLY A 131 10.68 22.34 -12.41
N SER A 132 10.86 21.56 -11.33
CA SER A 132 11.31 20.17 -11.40
C SER A 132 10.17 19.18 -11.66
N ALA A 133 10.46 18.10 -12.37
CA ALA A 133 9.59 16.92 -12.42
C ALA A 133 9.80 15.99 -11.22
N TRP A 134 10.85 16.22 -10.41
CA TRP A 134 11.14 15.42 -9.23
C TRP A 134 10.28 15.86 -8.05
N PHE A 135 9.42 14.96 -7.58
CA PHE A 135 8.61 15.17 -6.40
C PHE A 135 8.72 14.00 -5.42
N PHE A 136 8.41 14.28 -4.16
CA PHE A 136 8.41 13.29 -3.09
C PHE A 136 6.99 12.73 -2.91
N PRO A 137 6.80 11.40 -2.96
CA PRO A 137 5.47 10.78 -2.93
C PRO A 137 4.79 10.82 -1.54
N PHE A 138 5.52 11.18 -0.48
CA PHE A 138 5.01 11.23 0.90
C PHE A 138 4.92 12.67 1.40
N VAL A 139 3.87 13.37 0.96
CA VAL A 139 3.65 14.76 1.34
C VAL A 139 3.13 14.83 2.78
N GLY A 140 3.70 15.74 3.57
CA GLY A 140 3.40 15.89 5.00
C GLY A 140 4.42 15.22 5.94
N GLY A 141 5.20 14.24 5.48
CA GLY A 141 6.30 13.65 6.26
C GLY A 141 5.87 12.96 7.57
N SER A 142 4.60 12.61 7.70
CA SER A 142 4.02 11.92 8.86
C SER A 142 3.64 10.49 8.48
N TYR A 143 3.98 9.53 9.34
CA TYR A 143 3.58 8.13 9.19
C TYR A 143 2.07 7.90 9.38
N GLN A 144 1.37 8.88 9.97
CA GLN A 144 -0.08 8.82 10.16
C GLN A 144 -0.85 9.23 8.91
N PHE A 145 -0.18 9.82 7.92
CA PHE A 145 -0.80 10.30 6.70
C PHE A 145 -1.90 11.33 6.98
N LEU A 146 -1.63 12.23 7.94
CA LEU A 146 -2.50 13.33 8.30
C LEU A 146 -1.78 14.67 8.08
N SER A 147 -2.48 15.69 7.56
CA SER A 147 -2.02 17.08 7.50
C SER A 147 -2.35 17.82 8.79
N GLN A 148 -3.48 17.45 9.39
CA GLN A 148 -4.03 17.94 10.65
C GLN A 148 -4.79 16.79 11.33
N PRO A 149 -5.09 16.86 12.65
CA PRO A 149 -5.88 15.82 13.33
C PRO A 149 -7.18 15.51 12.56
N GLY A 150 -7.35 14.25 12.15
CA GLY A 150 -8.52 13.80 11.37
C GLY A 150 -8.54 14.19 9.89
N CYS A 151 -7.57 14.96 9.38
CA CYS A 151 -7.48 15.35 7.98
C CYS A 151 -6.38 14.55 7.27
N ALA A 152 -6.78 13.59 6.43
CA ALA A 152 -5.84 12.75 5.70
C ALA A 152 -5.02 13.57 4.68
N THR A 153 -3.70 13.35 4.64
CA THR A 153 -2.83 13.82 3.57
C THR A 153 -2.85 12.89 2.38
N TRP A 154 -2.73 13.49 1.21
CA TRP A 154 -2.55 12.76 -0.03
C TRP A 154 -1.28 11.90 0.00
N HIS A 155 -1.48 10.62 -0.26
CA HIS A 155 -0.45 9.61 -0.41
C HIS A 155 -0.49 9.05 -1.83
N HIS A 156 0.67 9.00 -2.49
CA HIS A 156 0.74 8.39 -3.81
C HIS A 156 0.49 6.88 -3.67
N VAL A 157 -0.55 6.40 -4.37
CA VAL A 157 -1.04 5.01 -4.41
C VAL A 157 0.02 4.02 -4.93
N SER A 158 1.16 4.50 -5.43
CA SER A 158 2.21 3.70 -6.05
C SER A 158 3.16 2.99 -5.08
N CYS A 159 3.10 3.24 -3.77
CA CYS A 159 4.14 2.78 -2.84
C CYS A 159 3.59 2.05 -1.60
N THR A 160 3.95 0.78 -1.47
CA THR A 160 3.79 -0.04 -0.25
C THR A 160 5.15 -0.68 0.11
N PRO A 161 5.53 -0.88 1.39
CA PRO A 161 5.00 -0.33 2.64
C PRO A 161 5.67 0.99 3.04
N THR A 162 5.00 1.76 3.91
CA THR A 162 5.45 3.04 4.45
C THR A 162 5.78 2.92 5.94
N THR A 163 6.98 3.36 6.32
CA THR A 163 7.42 3.42 7.72
C THR A 163 8.05 4.77 8.01
N THR A 164 8.14 5.18 9.29
CA THR A 164 8.69 6.47 9.72
C THR A 164 10.03 6.83 9.05
N PRO A 165 11.00 5.91 8.88
CA PRO A 165 12.25 6.16 8.14
C PRO A 165 12.05 6.58 6.68
N VAL A 166 11.02 6.06 6.01
CA VAL A 166 10.66 6.38 4.62
C VAL A 166 10.04 7.78 4.49
N SER A 167 9.39 8.26 5.55
CA SER A 167 8.76 9.59 5.60
C SER A 167 9.66 10.73 6.11
N LEU A 168 10.84 10.41 6.66
CA LEU A 168 11.67 11.35 7.40
C LEU A 168 12.38 12.38 6.49
N ARG A 169 12.11 13.67 6.72
CA ARG A 169 12.81 14.83 6.11
C ARG A 169 14.34 14.75 6.22
N ARG A 170 14.90 14.05 7.21
CA ARG A 170 16.36 13.92 7.44
C ARG A 170 17.09 13.18 6.31
N TRP A 171 16.40 12.33 5.56
CA TRP A 171 16.97 11.69 4.36
C TRP A 171 17.06 12.66 3.17
N ARG A 172 16.25 13.74 3.13
CA ARG A 172 16.28 14.74 2.05
C ARG A 172 17.63 15.42 1.90
N SER A 173 18.35 15.70 2.99
CA SER A 173 19.64 16.40 2.90
C SER A 173 20.80 15.47 2.54
N LYS A 174 20.85 14.25 3.10
CA LYS A 174 21.96 13.32 2.89
C LYS A 174 21.98 12.70 1.48
N TRP A 175 20.83 12.27 0.96
CA TRP A 175 20.76 11.68 -0.38
C TRP A 175 21.03 12.72 -1.48
N TRP A 176 20.48 13.93 -1.37
CA TRP A 176 20.73 15.02 -2.31
C TRP A 176 22.14 15.63 -2.23
N ALA A 177 22.82 15.50 -1.09
CA ALA A 177 24.23 15.86 -0.99
C ALA A 177 25.12 14.85 -1.75
N SER A 178 24.79 13.56 -1.67
CA SER A 178 25.49 12.49 -2.40
C SER A 178 25.22 12.49 -3.90
N ALA A 179 24.03 12.88 -4.35
CA ALA A 179 23.68 12.91 -5.78
C ALA A 179 24.28 14.11 -6.55
N ARG A 180 24.88 15.09 -5.87
CA ARG A 180 25.57 16.24 -6.48
C ARG A 180 27.09 16.10 -6.54
N SER A 181 27.65 15.03 -5.94
CA SER A 181 29.08 14.75 -5.91
C SER A 181 29.53 13.75 -6.98
N THR A 182 28.71 13.50 -7.99
CA THR A 182 28.99 12.71 -9.21
C THR A 182 28.55 13.51 -10.41
#